data_AF-A0A9N8PLY5-F1
#
_entry.id   AF-A0A9N8PLY5-F1
#
_cell.length_a   1.000
_cell.length_b   1.000
_cell.length_c   1.000
_cell.angle_alpha   90.00
_cell.angle_beta   90.00
_cell.angle_gamma   90.00
#
_symmetry.space_group_name_H-M   'P 1'
#
loop_
_entity.id
_entity.type
_entity.pdbx_description
1 polymer ?
#
loop_
_entity_poly.entity_id
_entity_poly.type
_entity_poly.pdbx_seq_one_letter_code
_entity_poly.pdbx_strand_id
1 'polypeptide(L)'
;MGTYHSSASLRPDGQGQQEGKIRASHLLVKHKDSRRPSSWREAQITRSKDDAMTIILGHEARIRSGATSLGDLATTESDCSSSRKRGDLYVSLPFLGSPRQLTLLPAGFFGKGDMQKEFEDAAFALKPGEVSHVVETASGLHLIER
;
A
#
# COMPACT_ATOMS: atom_id res chain seq x y z
N MET A 1 -55.29 -8.57 -6.15
CA MET A 1 -54.08 -9.09 -5.49
C MET A 1 -52.88 -8.77 -6.38
N GLY A 2 -52.01 -7.84 -5.97
CA GLY A 2 -50.76 -7.53 -6.68
C GLY A 2 -49.60 -8.29 -6.06
N THR A 3 -48.90 -9.10 -6.84
CA THR A 3 -47.70 -9.83 -6.42
C THR A 3 -46.46 -9.02 -6.76
N TYR A 4 -45.87 -8.42 -5.72
CA TYR A 4 -44.50 -7.89 -5.74
C TYR A 4 -43.53 -9.06 -5.58
N HIS A 5 -42.58 -9.21 -6.50
CA HIS A 5 -41.40 -10.07 -6.30
C HIS A 5 -40.19 -9.16 -6.10
N SER A 6 -39.73 -9.05 -4.85
CA SER A 6 -38.51 -8.35 -4.47
C SER A 6 -37.40 -9.35 -4.12
N SER A 7 -36.22 -9.07 -4.69
CA SER A 7 -34.87 -9.27 -4.15
C SER A 7 -34.41 -10.68 -3.74
N ALA A 8 -33.39 -11.20 -4.44
CA ALA A 8 -31.98 -11.09 -4.00
C ALA A 8 -31.15 -12.14 -4.76
N SER A 9 -30.83 -11.85 -6.03
CA SER A 9 -29.75 -12.57 -6.69
C SER A 9 -28.45 -12.14 -6.02
N LEU A 10 -27.88 -13.08 -5.27
CA LEU A 10 -26.54 -13.01 -4.69
C LEU A 10 -25.56 -12.47 -5.74
N ARG A 11 -24.88 -11.38 -5.38
CA ARG A 11 -23.96 -10.65 -6.25
C ARG A 11 -22.86 -11.61 -6.72
N PRO A 12 -22.55 -11.68 -8.02
CA PRO A 12 -21.39 -12.42 -8.49
C PRO A 12 -20.13 -11.74 -7.93
N ASP A 13 -19.16 -12.59 -7.61
CA ASP A 13 -17.77 -12.26 -7.31
C ASP A 13 -17.32 -11.01 -8.09
N GLY A 14 -16.98 -9.96 -7.35
CA GLY A 14 -16.66 -8.63 -7.88
C GLY A 14 -15.32 -8.60 -8.60
N GLN A 15 -15.20 -9.36 -9.69
CA GLN A 15 -14.14 -9.23 -10.69
C GLN A 15 -14.47 -8.07 -11.63
N GLY A 16 -14.62 -6.89 -11.05
CA GLY A 16 -14.43 -5.65 -11.80
C GLY A 16 -12.94 -5.41 -11.90
N GLN A 17 -12.28 -6.05 -12.87
CA GLN A 17 -10.98 -5.58 -13.34
C GLN A 17 -11.14 -4.09 -13.70
N GLN A 18 -10.67 -3.21 -12.82
CA GLN A 18 -10.33 -1.86 -13.23
C GLN A 18 -9.14 -2.03 -14.17
N GLU A 19 -9.40 -2.08 -15.48
CA GLU A 19 -8.38 -2.29 -16.51
C GLU A 19 -7.20 -1.33 -16.27
N GLY A 20 -6.07 -1.87 -15.81
CA GLY A 20 -4.83 -1.12 -15.55
C GLY A 20 -4.62 -0.59 -14.13
N LYS A 21 -5.49 -0.86 -13.15
CA LYS A 21 -5.30 -0.45 -11.75
C LYS A 21 -5.13 -1.63 -10.81
N ILE A 22 -4.20 -1.51 -9.87
CA ILE A 22 -3.92 -2.53 -8.86
C ILE A 22 -4.12 -1.95 -7.46
N ARG A 23 -4.44 -2.82 -6.51
CA ARG A 23 -4.38 -2.50 -5.09
C ARG A 23 -3.11 -3.08 -4.51
N ALA A 24 -2.44 -2.32 -3.63
CA ALA A 24 -1.29 -2.83 -2.90
C ALA A 24 -1.16 -2.15 -1.54
N SER A 25 -0.63 -2.89 -0.57
CA SER A 25 -0.17 -2.38 0.71
C SER A 25 1.35 -2.34 0.73
N HIS A 26 1.92 -1.43 1.51
CA HIS A 26 3.37 -1.37 1.66
C HIS A 26 3.85 -1.14 3.10
N LEU A 27 5.08 -1.59 3.35
CA LEU A 27 5.85 -1.26 4.52
C LEU A 27 7.07 -0.46 4.06
N LEU A 28 7.19 0.78 4.54
CA LEU A 28 8.30 1.68 4.21
C LEU A 28 9.24 1.79 5.41
N VAL A 29 10.53 1.50 5.20
CA VAL A 29 11.60 1.82 6.15
C VAL A 29 12.45 2.92 5.56
N LYS A 30 12.50 4.07 6.23
CA LYS A 30 13.35 5.19 5.82
C LYS A 30 14.75 5.08 6.42
N HIS A 31 15.69 5.79 5.79
CA HIS A 31 17.06 5.98 6.25
C HIS A 31 17.46 7.47 6.10
N LYS A 32 18.64 7.82 6.59
CA LYS A 32 19.17 9.20 6.55
C LYS A 32 19.23 9.80 5.14
N ASP A 33 19.42 8.97 4.10
CA ASP A 33 19.52 9.42 2.70
C ASP A 33 18.16 9.38 1.96
N SER A 34 17.07 9.03 2.65
CA SER A 34 15.72 9.12 2.09
C SER A 34 15.37 10.58 1.82
N ARG A 35 14.63 10.86 0.74
CA ARG A 35 14.22 12.23 0.32
C ARG A 35 13.61 13.07 1.44
N ARG A 36 12.91 12.42 2.38
CA ARG A 36 12.33 13.04 3.58
C ARG A 36 12.64 12.15 4.79
N PRO A 37 13.79 12.33 5.48
CA PRO A 37 14.24 11.47 6.57
C PRO A 37 13.52 11.82 7.88
N SER A 38 12.19 11.76 7.85
CA SER A 38 11.29 11.97 8.98
C SER A 38 10.00 11.20 8.77
N SER A 39 9.41 10.70 9.84
CA SER A 39 8.14 9.99 9.83
C SER A 39 7.29 10.35 11.05
N TRP A 40 6.10 9.77 11.14
CA TRP A 40 5.27 9.88 12.33
C TRP A 40 5.87 9.12 13.54
N ARG A 41 6.76 8.16 13.29
CA ARG A 41 7.45 7.37 14.31
C ARG A 41 8.66 8.12 14.86
N GLU A 42 9.39 8.77 13.97
CA GLU A 42 10.66 9.41 14.29
C GLU A 42 10.77 10.76 13.57
N ALA A 43 10.90 11.84 14.35
CA ALA A 43 10.97 13.20 13.82
C ALA A 43 12.19 13.42 12.91
N GLN A 44 13.30 12.75 13.19
CA GLN A 44 14.53 12.80 12.41
C GLN A 44 15.17 11.42 12.33
N ILE A 45 15.18 10.84 11.14
CA ILE A 45 15.69 9.49 10.88
C ILE A 45 17.18 9.57 10.58
N THR A 46 17.99 9.00 11.47
CA THR A 46 19.46 9.05 11.39
C THR A 46 20.11 7.72 11.02
N ARG A 47 19.34 6.62 11.04
CA ARG A 47 19.81 5.27 10.71
C ARG A 47 20.39 5.19 9.30
N SER A 48 21.41 4.35 9.11
CA SER A 48 22.05 4.18 7.81
C SER A 48 21.16 3.38 6.85
N LYS A 49 21.50 3.42 5.55
CA LYS A 49 20.82 2.58 4.56
C LYS A 49 21.00 1.08 4.84
N ASP A 50 22.16 0.69 5.36
CA ASP A 50 22.46 -0.71 5.71
C ASP A 50 21.64 -1.18 6.92
N ASP A 51 21.49 -0.33 7.95
CA ASP A 51 20.61 -0.61 9.08
C ASP A 51 19.16 -0.75 8.62
N ALA A 52 18.70 0.16 7.76
CA ALA A 52 17.36 0.09 7.19
C ALA A 52 17.16 -1.19 6.35
N MET A 53 18.20 -1.64 5.63
CA MET A 53 18.19 -2.89 4.88
C MET A 53 18.06 -4.09 5.82
N THR A 54 18.82 -4.11 6.91
CA THR A 54 18.73 -5.17 7.93
C THR A 54 17.34 -5.22 8.56
N ILE A 55 16.77 -4.06 8.89
CA ILE A 55 15.41 -3.96 9.47
C ILE A 55 14.37 -4.52 8.50
N ILE A 56 14.39 -4.08 7.24
CA ILE A 56 13.37 -4.50 6.26
C ILE A 56 13.51 -5.97 5.86
N LEU A 57 14.73 -6.50 5.78
CA LEU A 57 14.95 -7.94 5.57
C LEU A 57 14.45 -8.76 6.76
N GLY A 58 14.61 -8.26 7.99
CA GLY A 58 14.01 -8.88 9.18
C GLY A 58 12.49 -8.92 9.12
N HIS A 59 11.85 -7.86 8.61
CA HIS A 59 10.41 -7.84 8.36
C HIS A 59 10.01 -8.81 7.24
N GLU A 60 10.74 -8.84 6.12
CA GLU A 60 10.50 -9.77 5.01
C GLU A 60 10.54 -11.23 5.50
N ALA A 61 11.53 -11.60 6.30
CA ALA A 61 11.64 -12.95 6.86
C ALA A 61 10.46 -13.31 7.78
N ARG A 62 9.98 -12.36 8.59
CA ARG A 62 8.80 -12.55 9.45
C ARG A 62 7.50 -12.71 8.66
N ILE A 63 7.36 -11.99 7.54
CA ILE A 63 6.19 -12.09 6.67
C ILE A 63 6.22 -13.41 5.90
N ARG A 64 7.37 -13.75 5.30
CA ARG A 64 7.56 -15.00 4.53
C ARG A 64 7.41 -16.26 5.39
N SER A 65 7.83 -16.21 6.66
CA SER A 65 7.62 -17.31 7.61
C SER A 65 6.17 -17.43 8.09
N GLY A 66 5.30 -16.48 7.74
CA GLY A 66 3.90 -16.45 8.19
C GLY A 66 3.74 -16.04 9.67
N ALA A 67 4.79 -15.55 10.33
CA ALA A 67 4.73 -15.13 11.72
C ALA A 67 3.89 -13.86 11.92
N THR A 68 3.75 -13.03 10.90
CA THR A 68 2.96 -11.79 10.91
C THR A 68 2.59 -11.39 9.48
N SER A 69 1.48 -10.65 9.31
CA SER A 69 1.13 -10.07 8.00
C SER A 69 1.89 -8.76 7.73
N LEU A 70 2.08 -8.41 6.45
CA LEU A 70 2.64 -7.10 6.06
C LEU A 70 1.78 -5.97 6.63
N GLY A 71 0.46 -6.12 6.57
CA GLY A 71 -0.47 -5.11 7.06
C GLY A 71 -0.34 -4.85 8.56
N ASP A 72 -0.16 -5.88 9.39
CA ASP A 72 0.04 -5.71 10.84
C ASP A 72 1.37 -5.02 11.13
N LEU A 73 2.46 -5.47 10.50
CA LEU A 73 3.77 -4.81 10.67
C LEU A 73 3.76 -3.37 10.16
N ALA A 74 3.05 -3.08 9.08
CA ALA A 74 2.97 -1.74 8.53
C ALA A 74 2.33 -0.77 9.54
N THR A 75 1.44 -1.22 10.43
CA THR A 75 0.84 -0.34 11.45
C THR A 75 1.85 0.16 12.49
N THR A 76 2.82 -0.66 12.89
CA THR A 76 3.78 -0.33 13.95
C THR A 76 5.14 0.11 13.42
N GLU A 77 5.58 -0.45 12.29
CA GLU A 77 6.95 -0.30 11.79
C GLU A 77 7.07 0.63 10.57
N SER A 78 5.99 0.86 9.80
CA SER A 78 6.08 1.66 8.58
C SER A 78 6.27 3.14 8.87
N ASP A 79 7.30 3.73 8.27
CA ASP A 79 7.59 5.17 8.25
C ASP A 79 6.68 5.97 7.28
N CYS A 80 5.70 5.30 6.66
CA CYS A 80 4.67 5.95 5.86
C CYS A 80 3.43 6.28 6.70
N SER A 81 2.72 7.36 6.37
CA SER A 81 1.44 7.70 7.01
C SER A 81 0.32 6.69 6.70
N SER A 82 0.49 5.83 5.69
CA SER A 82 -0.42 4.71 5.40
C SER A 82 -0.39 3.61 6.47
N SER A 83 0.53 3.66 7.43
CA SER A 83 0.56 2.76 8.59
C SER A 83 -0.81 2.65 9.29
N ARG A 84 -1.55 3.76 9.39
CA ARG A 84 -2.90 3.81 9.99
C ARG A 84 -3.96 2.95 9.28
N LYS A 85 -3.67 2.50 8.06
CA LYS A 85 -4.56 1.67 7.22
C LYS A 85 -3.89 0.36 6.85
N ARG A 86 -3.07 -0.19 7.75
CA ARG A 86 -2.33 -1.44 7.52
C ARG A 86 -1.47 -1.38 6.26
N GLY A 87 -0.90 -0.21 5.95
CA GLY A 87 -0.05 -0.02 4.78
C GLY A 87 -0.78 0.19 3.45
N ASP A 88 -2.12 0.13 3.41
CA ASP A 88 -2.92 0.29 2.19
C ASP A 88 -2.66 1.65 1.52
N LEU A 89 -2.26 1.63 0.26
CA LEU A 89 -1.98 2.83 -0.51
C LEU A 89 -3.29 3.44 -1.03
N TYR A 90 -3.44 4.75 -0.87
CA TYR A 90 -4.61 5.57 -1.20
C TYR A 90 -5.84 5.49 -0.27
N VAL A 91 -5.98 6.56 0.52
CA VAL A 91 -7.26 7.24 0.75
C VAL A 91 -6.97 8.74 0.74
N SER A 92 -7.51 9.46 -0.22
CA SER A 92 -7.75 10.89 -0.06
C SER A 92 -9.16 11.19 -0.48
N LEU A 93 -10.07 11.33 0.48
CA LEU A 93 -11.23 12.23 0.42
C LEU A 93 -11.61 12.64 1.85
N PRO A 94 -12.04 13.90 2.11
CA PRO A 94 -12.55 14.86 1.13
C PRO A 94 -11.71 16.16 1.04
N PHE A 95 -11.49 16.64 -0.19
CA PHE A 95 -11.29 18.07 -0.42
C PHE A 95 -12.68 18.69 -0.63
N LEU A 96 -13.17 19.41 0.38
CA LEU A 96 -14.43 20.14 0.33
C LEU A 96 -14.20 21.41 -0.53
N GLY A 97 -14.16 21.29 -1.87
CA GLY A 97 -13.75 22.44 -2.69
C GLY A 97 -14.06 22.50 -4.19
N SER A 98 -14.57 21.46 -4.87
CA SER A 98 -15.06 21.65 -6.26
C SER A 98 -15.90 20.46 -6.78
N PRO A 99 -17.06 20.70 -7.43
CA PRO A 99 -18.00 19.64 -7.84
C PRO A 99 -17.75 19.06 -9.25
N ARG A 100 -16.54 19.18 -9.82
CA ARG A 100 -16.29 18.65 -11.18
C ARG A 100 -15.50 17.34 -11.14
N GLN A 101 -16.21 16.25 -11.41
CA GLN A 101 -15.72 14.91 -11.70
C GLN A 101 -15.09 14.16 -10.51
N LEU A 102 -15.92 13.82 -9.52
CA LEU A 102 -15.56 12.90 -8.45
C LEU A 102 -15.45 11.46 -9.01
N THR A 103 -14.27 11.04 -9.43
CA THR A 103 -14.00 9.61 -9.63
C THR A 103 -13.80 9.00 -8.25
N LEU A 104 -14.88 8.47 -7.67
CA LEU A 104 -14.84 7.60 -6.50
C LEU A 104 -14.10 6.32 -6.89
N LEU A 105 -12.76 6.34 -6.85
CA LEU A 105 -12.01 5.09 -6.84
C LEU A 105 -12.21 4.46 -5.46
N PRO A 106 -12.64 3.19 -5.37
CA PRO A 106 -12.60 2.46 -4.11
C PRO A 106 -11.18 2.55 -3.53
N ALA A 107 -11.09 2.70 -2.21
CA ALA A 107 -9.82 2.79 -1.49
C ALA A 107 -8.84 1.70 -1.93
N GLY A 108 -7.56 2.03 -2.06
CA GLY A 108 -6.53 1.02 -2.35
C GLY A 108 -5.98 1.00 -3.77
N PHE A 109 -6.66 1.53 -4.78
CA PHE A 109 -6.28 1.32 -6.18
C PHE A 109 -5.43 2.45 -6.76
N PHE A 110 -4.30 2.11 -7.40
CA PHE A 110 -3.46 3.01 -8.19
C PHE A 110 -3.18 2.45 -9.59
N GLY A 111 -2.97 3.34 -10.55
CA GLY A 111 -2.61 3.01 -11.94
C GLY A 111 -1.17 3.35 -12.26
N LYS A 112 -0.79 3.14 -13.52
CA LYS A 112 0.53 3.54 -14.01
C LYS A 112 0.69 5.06 -14.03
N GLY A 113 1.82 5.56 -13.53
CA GLY A 113 2.14 6.98 -13.40
C GLY A 113 1.74 7.62 -12.07
N ASP A 114 1.06 6.89 -11.18
CA ASP A 114 0.63 7.42 -9.87
C ASP A 114 1.73 7.32 -8.79
N MET A 115 2.67 6.39 -8.94
CA MET A 115 3.72 6.07 -7.96
C MET A 115 5.14 6.26 -8.55
N GLN A 116 6.16 6.17 -7.68
CA GLN A 116 7.56 6.11 -8.17
C GLN A 116 7.73 4.86 -9.05
N LYS A 117 8.51 4.99 -10.12
CA LYS A 117 8.61 3.97 -11.17
C LYS A 117 9.05 2.62 -10.62
N GLU A 118 10.02 2.61 -9.71
CA GLU A 118 10.55 1.41 -9.08
C GLU A 118 9.51 0.69 -8.22
N PHE A 119 8.69 1.47 -7.50
CA PHE A 119 7.58 0.95 -6.70
C PHE A 119 6.49 0.36 -7.61
N GLU A 120 6.12 1.10 -8.64
CA GLU A 120 5.11 0.70 -9.61
C GLU A 120 5.49 -0.59 -10.33
N ASP A 121 6.68 -0.64 -10.93
CA ASP A 121 7.17 -1.79 -11.68
C ASP A 121 7.16 -3.05 -10.80
N ALA A 122 7.56 -2.93 -9.54
CA ALA A 122 7.51 -4.03 -8.58
C ALA A 122 6.07 -4.43 -8.24
N ALA A 123 5.18 -3.49 -7.91
CA ALA A 123 3.81 -3.78 -7.52
C ALA A 123 2.98 -4.41 -8.65
N PHE A 124 3.18 -3.95 -9.89
CA PHE A 124 2.50 -4.50 -11.06
C PHE A 124 3.03 -5.88 -11.48
N ALA A 125 4.28 -6.21 -11.13
CA ALA A 125 4.85 -7.54 -11.37
C ALA A 125 4.32 -8.61 -10.41
N LEU A 126 3.80 -8.24 -9.24
CA LEU A 126 3.27 -9.16 -8.23
C LEU A 126 1.91 -9.73 -8.62
N LYS A 127 1.64 -10.96 -8.20
CA LYS A 127 0.30 -11.55 -8.21
C LYS A 127 -0.50 -11.12 -6.97
N PRO A 128 -1.83 -11.11 -7.02
CA PRO A 128 -2.65 -10.87 -5.82
C PRO A 128 -2.28 -11.86 -4.69
N GLY A 129 -2.03 -11.33 -3.49
CA GLY A 129 -1.56 -12.03 -2.31
C GLY A 129 -0.04 -12.22 -2.24
N GLU A 130 0.73 -11.76 -3.23
CA GLU A 130 2.18 -11.92 -3.28
C GLU A 130 2.89 -10.72 -2.63
N VAL A 131 3.99 -11.02 -1.91
CA VAL A 131 4.86 -10.03 -1.28
C VAL A 131 6.14 -9.89 -2.09
N SER A 132 6.54 -8.66 -2.40
CA SER A 132 7.77 -8.36 -3.11
C SER A 132 9.02 -8.59 -2.27
N HIS A 133 10.16 -8.65 -2.96
CA HIS A 133 11.45 -8.37 -2.33
C HIS A 133 11.56 -6.89 -1.95
N VAL A 134 12.64 -6.55 -1.26
CA VAL A 134 12.96 -5.17 -0.91
C VAL A 134 13.12 -4.32 -2.17
N VAL A 135 12.28 -3.30 -2.31
CA VAL A 135 12.32 -2.32 -3.40
C VAL A 135 12.90 -1.02 -2.87
N GLU A 136 13.98 -0.55 -3.48
CA GLU A 136 14.56 0.74 -3.14
C GLU A 136 13.93 1.85 -3.98
N THR A 137 13.54 2.94 -3.32
CA THR A 137 13.03 4.15 -3.97
C THR A 137 13.66 5.38 -3.34
N ALA A 138 13.43 6.56 -3.91
CA ALA A 138 13.88 7.81 -3.31
C ALA A 138 13.25 8.08 -1.92
N SER A 139 12.15 7.41 -1.58
CA SER A 139 11.51 7.53 -0.27
C SER A 139 12.15 6.65 0.81
N GLY A 140 12.91 5.62 0.43
CA GLY A 140 13.45 4.60 1.33
C GLY A 140 13.29 3.20 0.76
N LEU A 141 13.27 2.20 1.65
CA LEU A 141 13.12 0.79 1.31
C LEU A 141 11.67 0.33 1.52
N HIS A 142 11.13 -0.40 0.56
CA HIS A 142 9.73 -0.83 0.56
C HIS A 142 9.61 -2.34 0.47
N LEU A 143 8.66 -2.90 1.22
CA LEU A 143 8.04 -4.19 0.93
C LEU A 143 6.62 -3.93 0.45
N ILE A 144 6.21 -4.62 -0.61
CA ILE A 144 4.93 -4.40 -1.27
C ILE A 144 4.15 -5.71 -1.25
N GLU A 145 2.87 -5.66 -0.92
CA GLU A 145 1.93 -6.78 -0.98
C GLU A 145 0.76 -6.39 -1.87
N ARG A 146 0.38 -7.24 -2.82
CA ARG A 146 -0.76 -6.99 -3.72
C ARG A 146 -2.04 -7.64 -3.23
#